data_AF-A0A7Y9RU33-F1
#
_entry.id   AF-A0A7Y9RU33-F1
#
_cell.length_a   1.000
_cell.length_b   1.000
_cell.length_c   1.000
_cell.angle_alpha   90.00
_cell.angle_beta   90.00
_cell.angle_gamma   90.00
#
_symmetry.space_group_name_H-M   'P 1'
#
loop_
_entity.id
_entity.type
_entity.pdbx_description
1 polymer ?
#
loop_
_entity_poly.entity_id
_entity_poly.type
_entity_poly.pdbx_seq_one_letter_code
_entity_poly.pdbx_strand_id
1 'polypeptide(L)'
;MTADLTFLVAGGALLLAVVLPPLLHRWAISAPLVLVAVGALLGLTPLSAHLPLDPSENRAVIEHVTELAVIVALMGVGLALDRPFDARSWRSWRAWSPTWRLLLVAMPLGIAGVALLGWWWAGLAPAAAVLLGAALAPTDPVLASDVQVAGPQTGDHEVDETDEVRFTLTSEAGLNDGLAFPFVYLAVLLASGTTGAGLALEWVGFYVVVKIAVGVGAGFLAGRLLGAFAFRSRLDALRVAEQGEPLLAVAALVAAYGVAEVAQGYGFLAVFACAMTLRAAERTHRYHEAMHEVVERLERLLTLFVLLVLGIALTRGQLEGLDLAGVAIAVALVFVVRPLTAYAALAVRPRPATEVGGLTRRERLAASFFGVRGVGSLYYLAYAVGEEDFAEAEWLFSTVVFTVVLSVVVHGVTATPAMRHLESSSERAARERDERAQDREEREEREPAG
;
A
#
# COMPACT_ATOMS: atom_id res chain seq x y z
N MET A 1 -17.85 -23.41 -19.06
CA MET A 1 -17.31 -22.71 -20.25
C MET A 1 -16.23 -23.57 -20.87
N THR A 2 -16.06 -23.55 -22.19
CA THR A 2 -14.80 -24.03 -22.79
C THR A 2 -13.69 -23.05 -22.38
N ALA A 3 -12.48 -23.56 -22.12
CA ALA A 3 -11.33 -22.73 -21.73
C ALA A 3 -11.12 -21.54 -22.69
N ASP A 4 -11.45 -21.75 -23.97
CA ASP A 4 -11.35 -20.76 -25.05
C ASP A 4 -12.19 -19.50 -24.79
N LEU A 5 -13.41 -19.64 -24.26
CA LEU A 5 -14.28 -18.49 -23.96
C LEU A 5 -13.74 -17.68 -22.77
N THR A 6 -13.15 -18.35 -21.79
CA THR A 6 -12.50 -17.69 -20.66
C THR A 6 -11.30 -16.87 -21.14
N PHE A 7 -10.47 -17.41 -22.03
CA PHE A 7 -9.36 -16.66 -22.63
C PHE A 7 -9.82 -15.46 -23.45
N LEU A 8 -10.91 -15.60 -24.23
CA LEU A 8 -11.46 -14.49 -25.03
C LEU A 8 -12.00 -13.37 -24.13
N VAL A 9 -12.77 -13.71 -23.09
CA VAL A 9 -13.34 -12.73 -22.16
C VAL A 9 -12.23 -12.07 -21.34
N ALA A 10 -11.29 -12.84 -20.78
CA ALA A 10 -10.17 -12.31 -20.03
C ALA A 10 -9.27 -11.42 -20.89
N GLY A 11 -8.92 -11.86 -22.11
CA GLY A 11 -8.11 -11.09 -23.04
C GLY A 11 -8.79 -9.80 -23.50
N GLY A 12 -10.10 -9.85 -23.82
CA GLY A 12 -10.89 -8.67 -24.18
C GLY A 12 -11.01 -7.68 -23.02
N ALA A 13 -11.23 -8.18 -21.81
CA ALA A 13 -11.28 -7.35 -20.61
C ALA A 13 -9.92 -6.71 -20.30
N LEU A 14 -8.82 -7.45 -20.41
CA LEU A 14 -7.45 -6.96 -20.28
C LEU A 14 -7.14 -5.87 -21.31
N LEU A 15 -7.50 -6.08 -22.58
CA LEU A 15 -7.31 -5.08 -23.63
C LEU A 15 -8.08 -3.79 -23.33
N LEU A 16 -9.36 -3.90 -22.96
CA LEU A 16 -10.17 -2.75 -22.60
C LEU A 16 -9.57 -2.00 -21.41
N ALA A 17 -9.16 -2.75 -20.39
CA ALA A 17 -8.52 -2.24 -19.20
C ALA A 17 -7.17 -1.52 -19.44
N VAL A 18 -6.39 -1.94 -20.44
CA VAL A 18 -5.13 -1.26 -20.81
C VAL A 18 -5.39 -0.01 -21.67
N VAL A 19 -6.34 -0.08 -22.61
CA VAL A 19 -6.57 0.97 -23.61
C VAL A 19 -7.46 2.10 -23.07
N LEU A 20 -8.43 1.78 -22.21
CA LEU A 20 -9.45 2.74 -21.76
C LEU A 20 -8.92 3.82 -20.81
N PRO A 21 -8.04 3.56 -19.83
CA PRO A 21 -7.54 4.62 -18.93
C PRO A 21 -6.77 5.73 -19.66
N PRO A 22 -5.83 5.45 -20.59
CA PRO A 22 -5.17 6.50 -21.39
C PRO A 22 -6.15 7.35 -22.21
N LEU A 23 -7.23 6.75 -22.73
CA LEU A 23 -8.26 7.47 -23.48
C LEU A 23 -9.13 8.38 -22.59
N LEU A 24 -9.32 8.00 -21.33
CA LEU A 24 -10.09 8.75 -20.34
C LEU A 24 -9.24 9.71 -19.51
N HIS A 25 -7.93 9.81 -19.73
CA HIS A 25 -7.02 10.70 -18.97
C HIS A 25 -7.41 12.19 -18.99
N ARG A 26 -8.24 12.63 -19.94
CA ARG A 26 -8.80 14.00 -19.97
C ARG A 26 -9.87 14.25 -18.90
N TRP A 27 -10.46 13.18 -18.37
CA TRP A 27 -11.44 13.18 -17.30
C TRP A 27 -10.71 12.83 -16.01
N ALA A 28 -11.08 13.44 -14.87
CA ALA A 28 -10.47 13.17 -13.57
C ALA A 28 -10.96 11.82 -12.99
N ILE A 29 -10.70 10.73 -13.72
CA ILE A 29 -11.11 9.36 -13.41
C ILE A 29 -9.84 8.52 -13.35
N SER A 30 -9.55 7.95 -12.17
CA SER A 30 -8.40 7.08 -11.98
C SER A 30 -8.55 5.74 -12.73
N ALA A 31 -7.42 5.13 -13.11
CA ALA A 31 -7.43 3.82 -13.75
C ALA A 31 -8.16 2.74 -12.92
N PRO A 32 -7.98 2.64 -11.58
CA PRO A 32 -8.73 1.69 -10.77
C PRO A 32 -10.25 1.79 -10.88
N LEU A 33 -10.80 3.01 -10.93
CA LEU A 33 -12.24 3.24 -11.06
C LEU A 33 -12.78 2.71 -12.40
N VAL A 34 -12.03 2.94 -13.49
CA VAL A 34 -12.37 2.40 -14.82
C VAL A 34 -12.37 0.87 -14.79
N LEU A 35 -11.37 0.24 -14.16
CA LEU A 35 -11.23 -1.20 -14.10
C LEU A 35 -12.36 -1.88 -13.33
N VAL A 36 -12.71 -1.34 -12.16
CA VAL A 36 -13.85 -1.84 -11.36
C VAL A 36 -15.16 -1.67 -12.15
N ALA A 37 -15.35 -0.54 -12.83
CA ALA A 37 -16.54 -0.30 -13.66
C ALA A 37 -16.65 -1.27 -14.84
N VAL A 38 -15.54 -1.53 -15.55
CA VAL A 38 -15.48 -2.53 -16.62
C VAL A 38 -15.78 -3.93 -16.09
N GLY A 39 -15.20 -4.30 -14.95
CA GLY A 39 -15.49 -5.58 -14.30
C GLY A 39 -16.96 -5.72 -13.93
N ALA A 40 -17.57 -4.68 -13.34
CA ALA A 40 -18.99 -4.67 -13.01
C ALA A 40 -19.89 -4.80 -14.24
N LEU A 41 -19.58 -4.08 -15.33
CA LEU A 41 -20.32 -4.21 -16.59
C LEU A 41 -20.23 -5.62 -17.17
N LEU A 42 -19.05 -6.24 -17.13
CA LEU A 42 -18.88 -7.63 -17.55
C LEU A 42 -19.63 -8.60 -16.64
N GLY A 43 -19.64 -8.33 -15.34
CA GLY A 43 -20.36 -9.14 -14.36
C GLY A 43 -21.88 -9.14 -14.55
N LEU A 44 -22.46 -8.07 -15.10
CA LEU A 44 -23.88 -8.02 -15.49
C LEU A 44 -24.20 -8.83 -16.76
N THR A 45 -23.21 -9.25 -17.53
CA THR A 45 -23.44 -10.02 -18.77
C THR A 45 -23.63 -11.51 -18.48
N PRO A 46 -24.40 -12.25 -19.31
CA PRO A 46 -24.55 -13.71 -19.17
C PRO A 46 -23.23 -14.50 -19.27
N LEU A 47 -22.17 -13.87 -19.79
CA LEU A 47 -20.83 -14.43 -19.90
C LEU A 47 -20.18 -14.65 -18.54
N SER A 48 -20.52 -13.82 -17.53
CA SER A 48 -19.95 -13.92 -16.18
C SER A 48 -20.59 -15.05 -15.35
N ALA A 49 -21.82 -15.45 -15.69
CA ALA A 49 -22.60 -16.44 -14.92
C ALA A 49 -21.94 -17.83 -14.87
N HIS A 50 -20.99 -18.10 -15.77
CA HIS A 50 -20.29 -19.38 -15.87
C HIS A 50 -18.82 -19.28 -15.42
N LEU A 51 -18.38 -18.11 -14.95
CA LEU A 51 -17.07 -17.95 -14.32
C LEU A 51 -17.17 -18.45 -12.87
N PRO A 52 -16.30 -19.36 -12.40
CA PRO A 52 -16.26 -19.79 -11.01
C PRO A 52 -15.59 -18.69 -10.18
N LEU A 53 -16.32 -17.61 -9.90
CA LEU A 53 -15.82 -16.43 -9.18
C LEU A 53 -16.47 -16.26 -7.81
N ASP A 54 -17.19 -17.26 -7.33
CA ASP A 54 -17.79 -17.21 -5.99
C ASP A 54 -16.65 -17.20 -4.95
N PRO A 55 -16.50 -16.13 -4.15
CA PRO A 55 -15.31 -15.95 -3.31
C PRO A 55 -15.18 -16.96 -2.17
N SER A 56 -16.29 -17.52 -1.71
CA SER A 56 -16.32 -18.61 -0.73
C SER A 56 -15.75 -19.92 -1.28
N GLU A 57 -16.05 -20.25 -2.55
CA GLU A 57 -15.58 -21.47 -3.20
C GLU A 57 -14.13 -21.34 -3.69
N ASN A 58 -13.69 -20.12 -4.03
CA ASN A 58 -12.39 -19.84 -4.63
C ASN A 58 -11.43 -19.12 -3.66
N ARG A 59 -11.66 -19.22 -2.35
CA ARG A 59 -10.87 -18.55 -1.29
C ARG A 59 -9.36 -18.70 -1.51
N ALA A 60 -8.88 -19.93 -1.73
CA ALA A 60 -7.46 -20.20 -1.92
C ALA A 60 -6.88 -19.51 -3.18
N VAL A 61 -7.66 -19.42 -4.26
CA VAL A 61 -7.22 -18.71 -5.46
C VAL A 61 -7.15 -17.20 -5.20
N ILE A 62 -8.15 -16.65 -4.53
CA ILE A 62 -8.18 -15.24 -4.14
C ILE A 62 -6.98 -14.92 -3.25
N GLU A 63 -6.73 -15.73 -2.23
CA GLU A 63 -5.62 -15.60 -1.31
C GLU A 63 -4.28 -15.51 -2.06
N HIS A 64 -3.90 -16.52 -2.85
CA HIS A 64 -2.60 -16.54 -3.53
C HIS A 64 -2.47 -15.47 -4.63
N VAL A 65 -3.55 -15.12 -5.33
CA VAL A 65 -3.52 -14.06 -6.36
C VAL A 65 -3.33 -12.69 -5.71
N THR A 66 -4.06 -12.42 -4.63
CA THR A 66 -3.97 -11.15 -3.91
C THR A 66 -2.67 -11.04 -3.13
N GLU A 67 -2.18 -12.14 -2.56
CA GLU A 67 -0.84 -12.27 -1.98
C GLU A 67 0.24 -11.89 -3.00
N LEU A 68 0.22 -12.50 -4.19
CA LEU A 68 1.19 -12.18 -5.25
C LEU A 68 1.11 -10.70 -5.66
N ALA A 69 -0.10 -10.16 -5.81
CA ALA A 69 -0.30 -8.74 -6.14
C ALA A 69 0.32 -7.81 -5.08
N VAL A 70 0.08 -8.09 -3.80
CA VAL A 70 0.63 -7.30 -2.69
C VAL A 70 2.15 -7.42 -2.64
N ILE A 71 2.72 -8.62 -2.75
CA ILE A 71 4.18 -8.80 -2.69
C ILE A 71 4.89 -8.05 -3.83
N VAL A 72 4.33 -8.10 -5.04
CA VAL A 72 4.87 -7.36 -6.20
C VAL A 72 4.79 -5.86 -5.97
N ALA A 73 3.66 -5.35 -5.46
CA ALA A 73 3.51 -3.95 -5.12
C ALA A 73 4.52 -3.49 -4.07
N LEU A 74 4.75 -4.29 -3.01
CA LEU A 74 5.73 -3.95 -1.98
C LEU A 74 7.16 -3.90 -2.50
N MET A 75 7.52 -4.78 -3.44
CA MET A 75 8.79 -4.70 -4.15
C MET A 75 8.87 -3.40 -4.97
N GLY A 76 7.81 -3.04 -5.70
CA GLY A 76 7.74 -1.82 -6.50
C GLY A 76 7.93 -0.56 -5.65
N VAL A 77 7.19 -0.48 -4.54
CA VAL A 77 7.26 0.61 -3.56
C VAL A 77 8.64 0.71 -2.93
N GLY A 78 9.19 -0.42 -2.43
CA GLY A 78 10.50 -0.43 -1.79
C GLY A 78 11.63 -0.08 -2.76
N LEU A 79 11.49 -0.41 -4.04
CA LEU A 79 12.40 0.05 -5.08
C LEU A 79 12.19 1.53 -5.38
N ALA A 80 10.98 2.08 -5.38
CA ALA A 80 10.71 3.49 -5.69
C ALA A 80 11.16 4.48 -4.61
N LEU A 81 11.29 4.06 -3.35
CA LEU A 81 11.66 4.95 -2.25
C LEU A 81 13.13 5.38 -2.30
N ASP A 82 13.36 6.67 -2.57
CA ASP A 82 14.70 7.24 -2.72
C ASP A 82 15.40 7.64 -1.40
N ARG A 83 14.64 7.84 -0.33
CA ARG A 83 15.17 8.31 0.95
C ARG A 83 15.93 7.19 1.68
N PRO A 84 17.25 7.34 1.95
CA PRO A 84 18.01 6.29 2.63
C PRO A 84 17.51 6.12 4.07
N PHE A 85 17.24 4.88 4.44
CA PHE A 85 16.98 4.51 5.83
C PHE A 85 18.26 3.99 6.48
N ASP A 86 18.91 4.83 7.28
CA ASP A 86 19.99 4.39 8.17
C ASP A 86 19.44 4.23 9.59
N ALA A 87 19.33 2.97 10.03
CA ALA A 87 18.86 2.62 11.36
C ALA A 87 19.74 3.20 12.47
N ARG A 88 21.01 3.54 12.19
CA ARG A 88 21.96 4.11 13.16
C ARG A 88 21.87 5.63 13.24
N SER A 89 21.28 6.29 12.24
CA SER A 89 21.17 7.75 12.19
C SER A 89 19.85 8.24 12.76
N TRP A 90 19.91 8.95 13.88
CA TRP A 90 18.73 9.60 14.46
C TRP A 90 18.08 10.62 13.51
N ARG A 91 18.82 11.17 12.54
CA ARG A 91 18.29 12.06 11.50
C ARG A 91 17.37 11.31 10.52
N SER A 92 17.74 10.09 10.13
CA SER A 92 16.91 9.26 9.24
C SER A 92 15.60 8.84 9.90
N TRP A 93 15.63 8.43 11.17
CA TRP A 93 14.42 8.17 11.96
C TRP A 93 13.48 9.38 12.03
N ARG A 94 14.08 10.55 12.18
CA ARG A 94 13.41 11.85 12.23
C ARG A 94 12.77 12.24 10.90
N ALA A 95 13.43 11.95 9.78
CA ALA A 95 12.92 12.20 8.42
C ALA A 95 11.74 11.28 8.06
N TRP A 96 11.70 10.06 8.60
CA TRP A 96 10.59 9.11 8.44
C TRP A 96 9.48 9.26 9.50
N SER A 97 9.54 10.34 10.30
CA SER A 97 8.62 10.50 11.43
C SER A 97 7.13 10.52 11.07
N PRO A 98 6.68 11.06 9.92
CA PRO A 98 5.27 10.96 9.52
C PRO A 98 4.83 9.50 9.33
N THR A 99 5.62 8.72 8.59
CA THR A 99 5.38 7.29 8.34
C THR A 99 5.26 6.51 9.64
N TRP A 100 6.21 6.68 10.57
CA TRP A 100 6.16 5.99 11.86
C TRP A 100 4.94 6.34 12.69
N ARG A 101 4.46 7.59 12.63
CA ARG A 101 3.25 8.01 13.34
C ARG A 101 2.00 7.41 12.73
N LEU A 102 1.94 7.33 11.41
CA LEU A 102 0.83 6.68 10.73
C LEU A 102 0.78 5.18 11.06
N LEU A 103 1.93 4.50 11.05
CA LEU A 103 2.01 3.06 11.33
C LEU A 103 1.86 2.69 12.81
N LEU A 104 2.53 3.40 13.72
CA LEU A 104 2.57 3.03 15.14
C LEU A 104 1.45 3.66 15.98
N VAL A 105 0.78 4.70 15.46
CA VAL A 105 -0.29 5.40 16.17
C VAL A 105 -1.59 5.37 15.36
N ALA A 106 -1.60 5.91 14.14
CA ALA A 106 -2.85 6.03 13.38
C ALA A 106 -3.47 4.68 13.01
N MET A 107 -2.64 3.71 12.60
CA MET A 107 -3.08 2.37 12.21
C MET A 107 -3.68 1.60 13.40
N PRO A 108 -3.01 1.43 14.57
CA PRO A 108 -3.62 0.80 15.74
C PRO A 108 -4.89 1.51 16.22
N LEU A 109 -4.92 2.85 16.22
CA LEU A 109 -6.14 3.61 16.55
C LEU A 109 -7.24 3.40 15.52
N GLY A 110 -6.90 3.27 14.24
CA GLY A 110 -7.83 2.97 13.16
C GLY A 110 -8.42 1.57 13.28
N ILE A 111 -7.59 0.56 13.55
CA ILE A 111 -7.99 -0.82 13.84
C ILE A 111 -8.95 -0.82 15.04
N ALA A 112 -8.56 -0.18 16.14
CA ALA A 112 -9.39 -0.08 17.33
C ALA A 112 -10.72 0.64 17.05
N GLY A 113 -10.70 1.73 16.27
CA GLY A 113 -11.89 2.46 15.87
C GLY A 113 -12.88 1.58 15.08
N VAL A 114 -12.40 0.87 14.06
CA VAL A 114 -13.22 -0.05 13.26
C VAL A 114 -13.69 -1.24 14.10
N ALA A 115 -12.82 -1.83 14.93
CA ALA A 115 -13.18 -2.94 15.81
C ALA A 115 -14.23 -2.53 16.85
N LEU A 116 -14.15 -1.32 17.41
CA LEU A 116 -15.17 -0.80 18.32
C LEU A 116 -16.51 -0.59 17.61
N LEU A 117 -16.51 -0.06 16.38
CA LEU A 117 -17.73 0.06 15.58
C LEU A 117 -18.31 -1.33 15.24
N GLY A 118 -17.47 -2.27 14.81
CA GLY A 118 -17.88 -3.64 14.50
C GLY A 118 -18.47 -4.37 15.71
N TRP A 119 -17.81 -4.29 16.85
CA TRP A 119 -18.25 -4.97 18.07
C TRP A 119 -19.49 -4.30 18.68
N TRP A 120 -19.46 -2.99 18.91
CA TRP A 120 -20.52 -2.31 19.66
C TRP A 120 -21.74 -1.98 18.80
N TRP A 121 -21.55 -1.66 17.52
CA TRP A 121 -22.65 -1.25 16.63
C TRP A 121 -23.14 -2.41 15.75
N ALA A 122 -22.24 -3.15 15.09
CA ALA A 122 -22.63 -4.28 14.23
C ALA A 122 -22.82 -5.60 14.99
N GLY A 123 -22.47 -5.65 16.28
CA GLY A 123 -22.67 -6.84 17.12
C GLY A 123 -21.74 -8.01 16.79
N LEU A 124 -20.61 -7.75 16.12
CA LEU A 124 -19.64 -8.78 15.75
C LEU A 124 -18.98 -9.39 16.99
N ALA A 125 -18.60 -10.67 16.90
CA ALA A 125 -17.67 -11.25 17.87
C ALA A 125 -16.36 -10.43 17.94
N PRO A 126 -15.71 -10.32 19.12
CA PRO A 126 -14.47 -9.54 19.26
C PRO A 126 -13.38 -9.94 18.27
N ALA A 127 -13.25 -11.23 17.97
CA ALA A 127 -12.31 -11.74 16.97
C ALA A 127 -12.62 -11.20 15.56
N ALA A 128 -13.88 -11.31 15.11
CA ALA A 128 -14.33 -10.80 13.82
C ALA A 128 -14.20 -9.25 13.72
N ALA A 129 -14.46 -8.54 14.82
CA ALA A 129 -14.33 -7.09 14.86
C ALA A 129 -12.86 -6.63 14.74
N VAL A 130 -11.94 -7.29 15.44
CA VAL A 130 -10.49 -7.04 15.30
C VAL A 130 -10.02 -7.42 13.89
N LEU A 131 -10.51 -8.53 13.32
CA LEU A 131 -10.19 -8.94 11.96
C LEU A 131 -10.64 -7.88 10.93
N LEU A 132 -11.86 -7.37 11.04
CA LEU A 132 -12.37 -6.31 10.18
C LEU A 132 -11.48 -5.06 10.25
N GLY A 133 -11.13 -4.64 11.46
CA GLY A 133 -10.23 -3.50 11.68
C GLY A 133 -8.84 -3.74 11.09
N ALA A 134 -8.25 -4.92 11.32
CA ALA A 134 -6.93 -5.30 10.86
C ALA A 134 -6.87 -5.41 9.32
N ALA A 135 -7.85 -6.05 8.69
CA ALA A 135 -7.92 -6.22 7.24
C ALA A 135 -8.15 -4.88 6.52
N LEU A 136 -8.95 -3.99 7.12
CA LEU A 136 -9.24 -2.67 6.56
C LEU A 136 -8.25 -1.58 6.97
N ALA A 137 -7.24 -1.86 7.82
CA ALA A 137 -6.30 -0.84 8.28
C ALA A 137 -5.14 -0.55 7.32
N PRO A 138 -4.62 -1.52 6.56
CA PRO A 138 -3.68 -1.25 5.47
C PRO A 138 -4.29 -0.37 4.39
N THR A 139 -3.40 0.38 3.76
CA THR A 139 -3.68 1.27 2.64
C THR A 139 -2.90 0.75 1.44
N ASP A 140 -3.57 0.67 0.29
CA ASP A 140 -3.01 0.07 -0.92
C ASP A 140 -2.01 1.02 -1.59
N PRO A 141 -0.78 0.58 -1.83
CA PRO A 141 0.12 1.32 -2.69
C PRO A 141 -0.42 1.41 -4.12
N VAL A 142 -0.88 0.30 -4.66
CA VAL A 142 -1.22 0.12 -6.08
C VAL A 142 -2.37 1.01 -6.51
N LEU A 143 -3.43 1.05 -5.71
CA LEU A 143 -4.64 1.83 -6.03
C LEU A 143 -4.42 3.34 -5.81
N ALA A 144 -3.31 3.69 -5.17
CA ALA A 144 -2.92 5.04 -4.85
C ALA A 144 -1.84 5.58 -5.81
N SER A 145 -1.62 4.97 -6.97
CA SER A 145 -0.57 5.39 -7.94
C SER A 145 -0.56 6.89 -8.25
N ASP A 146 -1.73 7.55 -8.26
CA ASP A 146 -1.87 8.99 -8.49
C ASP A 146 -1.29 9.87 -7.35
N VAL A 147 -1.18 9.32 -6.13
CA VAL A 147 -0.63 9.97 -4.92
C VAL A 147 0.69 9.33 -4.46
N GLN A 148 1.28 8.44 -5.26
CA GLN A 148 2.56 7.82 -4.98
C GLN A 148 3.73 8.62 -5.58
N VAL A 149 4.94 8.33 -5.10
CA VAL A 149 6.20 8.84 -5.68
C VAL A 149 6.40 8.23 -7.06
N ALA A 150 6.71 9.07 -8.05
CA ALA A 150 6.90 8.66 -9.44
C ALA A 150 8.27 7.98 -9.64
N GLY A 151 8.38 6.70 -9.25
CA GLY A 151 9.51 5.82 -9.58
C GLY A 151 10.93 6.32 -9.19
N PRO A 152 11.97 5.56 -9.55
CA PRO A 152 13.36 5.98 -9.40
C PRO A 152 13.67 7.26 -10.20
N GLN A 153 14.16 8.31 -9.56
CA GLN A 153 14.72 9.47 -10.27
C GLN A 153 16.21 9.25 -10.55
N THR A 154 16.60 9.13 -11.82
CA THR A 154 18.02 8.98 -12.23
C THR A 154 18.51 10.25 -12.93
N GLY A 155 19.34 11.05 -12.24
CA GLY A 155 19.96 12.26 -12.78
C GLY A 155 20.55 13.16 -11.69
N ASP A 156 21.43 14.11 -12.05
CA ASP A 156 21.98 15.17 -11.15
C ASP A 156 20.93 16.22 -10.73
N HIS A 157 19.65 15.87 -10.85
CA HIS A 157 18.56 16.66 -10.32
C HIS A 157 18.55 16.34 -8.83
N GLU A 158 18.82 17.36 -8.01
CA GLU A 158 18.56 17.31 -6.56
C GLU A 158 17.24 16.56 -6.37
N VAL A 159 17.30 15.50 -5.55
CA VAL A 159 16.16 14.71 -5.09
C VAL A 159 14.95 15.64 -5.04
N ASP A 160 13.87 15.35 -5.77
CA ASP A 160 12.66 16.17 -5.72
C ASP A 160 12.01 15.94 -4.34
N GLU A 161 12.65 16.51 -3.32
CA GLU A 161 12.38 16.49 -1.88
C GLU A 161 11.13 17.30 -1.54
N THR A 162 10.38 17.76 -2.54
CA THR A 162 9.29 18.71 -2.37
C THR A 162 7.94 18.06 -2.08
N ASP A 163 7.73 16.76 -2.39
CA ASP A 163 6.46 16.07 -2.12
C ASP A 163 6.54 15.08 -0.93
N GLU A 164 6.66 15.65 0.27
CA GLU A 164 6.61 14.91 1.53
C GLU A 164 5.29 14.13 1.71
N VAL A 165 4.19 14.53 1.05
CA VAL A 165 2.90 13.82 1.10
C VAL A 165 3.01 12.51 0.34
N ARG A 166 3.47 12.54 -0.92
CA ARG A 166 3.67 11.31 -1.71
C ARG A 166 4.63 10.36 -1.02
N PHE A 167 5.76 10.86 -0.49
CA PHE A 167 6.69 10.03 0.27
C PHE A 167 6.03 9.38 1.49
N THR A 168 5.29 10.16 2.28
CA THR A 168 4.62 9.67 3.49
C THR A 168 3.57 8.60 3.17
N LEU A 169 2.73 8.84 2.16
CA LEU A 169 1.69 7.89 1.74
C LEU A 169 2.28 6.62 1.14
N THR A 170 3.32 6.75 0.31
CA THR A 170 4.00 5.62 -0.34
C THR A 170 4.72 4.75 0.69
N SER A 171 5.45 5.37 1.62
CA SER A 171 6.16 4.64 2.68
C SER A 171 5.23 4.03 3.72
N GLU A 172 4.08 4.66 4.00
CA GLU A 172 3.03 4.05 4.81
C GLU A 172 2.47 2.81 4.10
N ALA A 173 2.10 2.94 2.83
CA ALA A 173 1.56 1.85 2.01
C ALA A 173 2.54 0.68 1.81
N GLY A 174 3.86 0.93 1.83
CA GLY A 174 4.86 -0.14 1.74
C GLY A 174 5.10 -0.91 3.05
N LEU A 175 4.84 -0.30 4.20
CA LEU A 175 5.15 -0.90 5.51
C LEU A 175 3.92 -1.41 6.25
N ASN A 176 2.75 -0.82 6.00
CA ASN A 176 1.51 -1.18 6.68
C ASN A 176 1.11 -2.64 6.44
N ASP A 177 1.34 -3.20 5.26
CA ASP A 177 0.90 -4.53 4.88
C ASP A 177 1.61 -5.60 5.71
N GLY A 178 2.91 -5.42 5.96
CA GLY A 178 3.68 -6.27 6.87
C GLY A 178 3.33 -6.04 8.35
N LEU A 179 2.92 -4.83 8.74
CA LEU A 179 2.57 -4.47 10.12
C LEU A 179 1.10 -4.72 10.48
N ALA A 180 0.27 -5.09 9.51
CA ALA A 180 -1.13 -5.48 9.71
C ALA A 180 -1.26 -6.87 10.31
N PHE A 181 -0.39 -7.78 9.87
CA PHE A 181 -0.40 -9.19 10.24
C PHE A 181 -0.44 -9.48 11.73
N PRO A 182 0.33 -8.79 12.59
CA PRO A 182 0.19 -8.99 14.02
C PRO A 182 -1.26 -8.85 14.50
N PHE A 183 -2.03 -7.91 13.95
CA PHE A 183 -3.44 -7.72 14.31
C PHE A 183 -4.37 -8.75 13.66
N VAL A 184 -4.04 -9.25 12.47
CA VAL A 184 -4.75 -10.39 11.86
C VAL A 184 -4.55 -11.63 12.73
N TYR A 185 -3.33 -11.93 13.15
CA TYR A 185 -3.04 -13.01 14.10
C TYR A 185 -3.67 -12.79 15.47
N LEU A 186 -3.81 -11.54 15.93
CA LEU A 186 -4.58 -11.26 17.15
C LEU A 186 -6.03 -11.72 17.00
N ALA A 187 -6.67 -11.47 15.85
CA ALA A 187 -8.02 -11.94 15.60
C ALA A 187 -8.11 -13.47 15.55
N VAL A 188 -7.15 -14.13 14.89
CA VAL A 188 -7.04 -15.60 14.83
C VAL A 188 -6.85 -16.19 16.24
N LEU A 189 -5.96 -15.64 17.06
CA LEU A 189 -5.76 -16.09 18.44
C LEU A 189 -7.00 -15.89 19.32
N LEU A 190 -7.76 -14.81 19.09
CA LEU A 190 -9.03 -14.58 19.79
C LEU A 190 -10.09 -15.58 19.34
N ALA A 191 -10.14 -15.92 18.04
CA ALA A 191 -11.06 -16.92 17.49
C ALA A 191 -10.76 -18.33 18.01
N SER A 192 -9.48 -18.68 18.15
CA SER A 192 -9.03 -19.97 18.70
C SER A 192 -9.28 -20.14 20.21
N GLY A 193 -9.78 -19.10 20.88
CA GLY A 193 -10.07 -19.10 22.32
C GLY A 193 -8.86 -18.81 23.22
N THR A 194 -7.74 -18.34 22.64
CA THR A 194 -6.55 -17.97 23.41
C THR A 194 -6.82 -16.69 24.21
N THR A 195 -6.65 -16.74 25.53
CA THR A 195 -7.00 -15.61 26.43
C THR A 195 -5.95 -15.36 27.52
N GLY A 196 -6.09 -14.23 28.21
CA GLY A 196 -5.27 -13.89 29.38
C GLY A 196 -3.81 -13.61 29.05
N ALA A 197 -2.90 -14.00 29.97
CA ALA A 197 -1.47 -13.74 29.84
C ALA A 197 -0.82 -14.51 28.67
N GLY A 198 -1.37 -15.68 28.30
CA GLY A 198 -0.90 -16.47 27.16
C GLY A 198 -1.07 -15.71 25.85
N LEU A 199 -2.25 -15.11 25.64
CA LEU A 199 -2.54 -14.26 24.48
C LEU A 199 -1.53 -13.12 24.35
N ALA A 200 -1.30 -12.36 25.43
CA ALA A 200 -0.41 -11.21 25.38
C ALA A 200 1.04 -11.61 25.12
N LEU A 201 1.52 -12.69 25.75
CA LEU A 201 2.89 -13.17 25.58
C LEU A 201 3.13 -13.70 24.17
N GLU A 202 2.21 -14.50 23.64
CA GLU A 202 2.31 -15.06 22.29
C GLU A 202 2.15 -13.97 21.24
N TRP A 203 1.13 -13.13 21.36
CA TRP A 203 0.88 -12.05 20.43
C TRP A 203 2.03 -11.03 20.39
N VAL A 204 2.39 -10.44 21.53
CA VAL A 204 3.45 -9.41 21.56
C VAL A 204 4.82 -10.04 21.34
N GLY A 205 5.11 -11.18 21.97
CA GLY A 205 6.41 -11.82 21.89
C GLY A 205 6.67 -12.41 20.50
N PHE A 206 5.80 -13.30 20.04
CA PHE A 206 6.02 -14.01 18.80
C PHE A 206 5.58 -13.21 17.57
N TYR A 207 4.30 -12.83 17.50
CA TYR A 207 3.74 -12.19 16.31
C TYR A 207 4.19 -10.74 16.11
N VAL A 208 4.33 -9.95 17.18
CA VAL A 208 4.82 -8.57 17.05
C VAL A 208 6.35 -8.53 17.01
N VAL A 209 7.06 -9.13 17.96
CA VAL A 209 8.53 -8.94 18.04
C VAL A 209 9.28 -9.92 17.14
N VAL A 210 9.08 -11.24 17.30
CA VAL A 210 9.88 -12.25 16.59
C VAL A 210 9.61 -12.24 15.09
N LYS A 211 8.35 -12.35 14.64
CA LYS A 211 8.03 -12.42 13.20
C LYS A 211 8.45 -11.16 12.43
N ILE A 212 8.32 -9.97 13.04
CA ILE A 212 8.83 -8.70 12.46
C ILE A 212 10.35 -8.74 12.34
N ALA A 213 11.06 -9.09 13.43
CA ALA A 213 12.53 -9.12 13.43
C ALA A 213 13.08 -10.13 12.41
N VAL A 214 12.47 -11.31 12.31
CA VAL A 214 12.84 -12.33 11.33
C VAL A 214 12.55 -11.86 9.90
N GLY A 215 11.37 -11.28 9.63
CA GLY A 215 11.01 -10.76 8.31
C GLY A 215 11.99 -9.67 7.84
N VAL A 216 12.21 -8.64 8.66
CA VAL A 216 13.17 -7.56 8.35
C VAL A 216 14.59 -8.13 8.18
N GLY A 217 15.02 -9.03 9.07
CA GLY A 217 16.35 -9.63 9.03
C GLY A 217 16.59 -10.48 7.78
N ALA A 218 15.62 -11.33 7.42
CA ALA A 218 15.66 -12.15 6.22
C ALA A 218 15.70 -11.30 4.95
N GLY A 219 14.83 -10.29 4.85
CA GLY A 219 14.80 -9.34 3.74
C GLY A 219 16.10 -8.55 3.59
N PHE A 220 16.62 -8.02 4.70
CA PHE A 220 17.89 -7.30 4.72
C PHE A 220 19.05 -8.19 4.26
N LEU A 221 19.11 -9.43 4.74
CA LEU A 221 20.16 -10.37 4.35
C LEU A 221 20.04 -10.74 2.87
N ALA A 222 18.83 -11.05 2.40
CA ALA A 222 18.57 -11.38 1.00
C ALA A 222 18.98 -10.23 0.08
N GLY A 223 18.52 -9.01 0.33
CA GLY A 223 18.86 -7.86 -0.51
C GLY A 223 20.34 -7.48 -0.44
N ARG A 224 21.00 -7.65 0.72
CA ARG A 224 22.46 -7.47 0.83
C ARG A 224 23.24 -8.51 0.03
N LEU A 225 22.84 -9.79 0.10
CA LEU A 225 23.49 -10.86 -0.67
C LEU A 225 23.28 -10.63 -2.16
N LEU A 226 22.05 -10.40 -2.59
CA LEU A 226 21.69 -10.16 -3.99
C LEU A 226 22.37 -8.90 -4.54
N GLY A 227 22.40 -7.81 -3.77
CA GLY A 227 23.14 -6.60 -4.15
C GLY A 227 24.65 -6.85 -4.23
N ALA A 228 25.22 -7.65 -3.32
CA ALA A 228 26.63 -8.02 -3.40
C ALA A 228 26.93 -8.90 -4.64
N PHE A 229 26.05 -9.85 -4.97
CA PHE A 229 26.18 -10.67 -6.18
C PHE A 229 26.05 -9.83 -7.45
N ALA A 230 25.05 -8.95 -7.52
CA ALA A 230 24.76 -8.12 -8.69
C ALA A 230 25.84 -7.07 -8.96
N PHE A 231 26.39 -6.43 -7.91
CA PHE A 231 27.26 -5.26 -8.04
C PHE A 231 28.73 -5.48 -7.67
N ARG A 232 29.07 -6.49 -6.86
CA ARG A 232 30.45 -6.67 -6.33
C ARG A 232 31.12 -7.98 -6.74
N SER A 233 30.51 -8.75 -7.64
CA SER A 233 31.11 -10.00 -8.11
C SER A 233 32.33 -9.74 -9.01
N ARG A 234 33.42 -10.48 -8.73
CA ARG A 234 34.67 -10.46 -9.52
C ARG A 234 34.58 -11.29 -10.80
N LEU A 235 33.49 -12.02 -11.00
CA LEU A 235 33.23 -12.83 -12.19
C LEU A 235 32.32 -12.03 -13.12
N ASP A 236 32.80 -11.68 -14.32
CA ASP A 236 32.04 -10.90 -15.31
C ASP A 236 30.70 -11.56 -15.67
N ALA A 237 30.60 -12.89 -15.61
CA ALA A 237 29.37 -13.65 -15.84
C ALA A 237 28.32 -13.50 -14.71
N LEU A 238 28.72 -13.05 -13.52
CA LEU A 238 27.82 -12.80 -12.38
C LEU A 238 27.54 -11.31 -12.17
N ARG A 239 28.11 -10.43 -13.01
CA ARG A 239 27.72 -9.01 -13.09
C ARG A 239 26.41 -8.87 -13.87
N VAL A 240 25.35 -9.46 -13.33
CA VAL A 240 24.00 -9.41 -13.90
C VAL A 240 23.53 -7.95 -14.07
N ALA A 241 24.05 -7.02 -13.26
CA ALA A 241 23.81 -5.58 -13.39
C ALA A 241 24.46 -4.92 -14.63
N GLU A 242 25.57 -5.45 -15.15
CA GLU A 242 26.17 -5.02 -16.43
C GLU A 242 25.44 -5.63 -17.62
N GLN A 243 24.78 -6.78 -17.44
CA GLN A 243 23.93 -7.43 -18.44
C GLN A 243 22.50 -6.85 -18.48
N GLY A 244 22.12 -6.08 -17.46
CA GLY A 244 20.85 -5.37 -17.42
C GLY A 244 19.64 -6.26 -17.12
N GLU A 245 19.81 -7.45 -16.53
CA GLU A 245 18.68 -8.39 -16.43
C GLU A 245 17.68 -8.00 -15.33
N PRO A 246 16.49 -7.52 -15.72
CA PRO A 246 15.52 -6.99 -14.78
C PRO A 246 14.78 -8.11 -14.02
N LEU A 247 14.90 -9.36 -14.48
CA LEU A 247 14.36 -10.56 -13.81
C LEU A 247 14.99 -10.81 -12.44
N LEU A 248 16.15 -10.21 -12.11
CA LEU A 248 16.68 -10.28 -10.75
C LEU A 248 15.69 -9.70 -9.73
N ALA A 249 14.89 -8.70 -10.09
CA ALA A 249 13.90 -8.12 -9.19
C ALA A 249 12.84 -9.16 -8.80
N VAL A 250 12.38 -9.94 -9.77
CA VAL A 250 11.41 -11.03 -9.56
C VAL A 250 12.05 -12.17 -8.77
N ALA A 251 13.30 -12.54 -9.07
CA ALA A 251 14.01 -13.55 -8.30
C ALA A 251 14.24 -13.11 -6.84
N ALA A 252 14.60 -11.85 -6.62
CA ALA A 252 14.78 -11.25 -5.31
C ALA A 252 13.48 -11.23 -4.51
N LEU A 253 12.37 -10.91 -5.18
CA LEU A 253 11.02 -10.92 -4.63
C LEU A 253 10.66 -12.31 -4.10
N VAL A 254 10.71 -13.33 -4.97
CA VAL A 254 10.32 -14.70 -4.61
C VAL A 254 11.27 -15.29 -3.56
N ALA A 255 12.57 -15.03 -3.67
CA ALA A 255 13.56 -15.52 -2.71
C ALA A 255 13.41 -14.86 -1.33
N ALA A 256 13.25 -13.54 -1.26
CA ALA A 256 13.07 -12.83 0.01
C ALA A 256 11.78 -13.27 0.71
N TYR A 257 10.69 -13.42 -0.06
CA TYR A 257 9.42 -13.93 0.46
C TYR A 257 9.59 -15.35 1.01
N GLY A 258 10.05 -16.29 0.18
CA GLY A 258 10.17 -17.69 0.55
C GLY A 258 11.12 -17.94 1.72
N VAL A 259 12.26 -17.24 1.78
CA VAL A 259 13.20 -17.38 2.91
C VAL A 259 12.57 -16.90 4.22
N ALA A 260 11.82 -15.80 4.18
CA ALA A 260 11.14 -15.29 5.36
C ALA A 260 10.02 -16.21 5.83
N GLU A 261 9.19 -16.74 4.92
CA GLU A 261 8.14 -17.70 5.27
C GLU A 261 8.70 -19.00 5.86
N VAL A 262 9.77 -19.55 5.28
CA VAL A 262 10.48 -20.73 5.84
C VAL A 262 11.06 -20.42 7.22
N ALA A 263 11.58 -19.21 7.41
CA ALA A 263 12.10 -18.75 8.71
C ALA A 263 10.99 -18.36 9.70
N GLN A 264 9.70 -18.45 9.32
CA GLN A 264 8.55 -18.04 10.11
C GLN A 264 8.52 -16.53 10.42
N GLY A 265 9.07 -15.70 9.54
CA GLY A 265 8.95 -14.24 9.57
C GLY A 265 7.80 -13.74 8.68
N TYR A 266 7.59 -12.43 8.66
CA TYR A 266 6.63 -11.82 7.72
C TYR A 266 7.26 -11.64 6.34
N GLY A 267 6.82 -12.43 5.35
CA GLY A 267 7.32 -12.37 3.98
C GLY A 267 7.15 -10.99 3.31
N PHE A 268 6.01 -10.33 3.50
CA PHE A 268 5.76 -8.97 3.00
C PHE A 268 6.82 -7.97 3.45
N LEU A 269 7.14 -7.99 4.74
CA LEU A 269 8.14 -7.10 5.34
C LEU A 269 9.56 -7.44 4.86
N ALA A 270 9.83 -8.74 4.63
CA ALA A 270 11.08 -9.18 4.06
C ALA A 270 11.28 -8.69 2.62
N VAL A 271 10.23 -8.72 1.80
CA VAL A 271 10.27 -8.23 0.42
C VAL A 271 10.50 -6.73 0.39
N PHE A 272 9.79 -5.95 1.22
CA PHE A 272 10.03 -4.52 1.34
C PHE A 272 11.46 -4.20 1.81
N ALA A 273 11.96 -4.89 2.83
CA ALA A 273 13.33 -4.71 3.32
C ALA A 273 14.38 -5.12 2.28
N CYS A 274 14.13 -6.17 1.51
CA CYS A 274 14.98 -6.60 0.39
C CYS A 274 15.04 -5.52 -0.69
N ALA A 275 13.89 -4.97 -1.08
CA ALA A 275 13.79 -3.90 -2.08
C ALA A 275 14.57 -2.63 -1.66
N MET A 276 14.36 -2.17 -0.42
CA MET A 276 15.07 -1.02 0.16
C MET A 276 16.59 -1.25 0.24
N THR A 277 17.03 -2.46 0.59
CA THR A 277 18.46 -2.77 0.67
C THR A 277 19.13 -2.90 -0.69
N LEU A 278 18.42 -3.44 -1.69
CA LEU A 278 18.86 -3.43 -3.08
C LEU A 278 18.98 -2.00 -3.61
N ARG A 279 17.98 -1.15 -3.36
CA ARG A 279 17.99 0.28 -3.75
C ARG A 279 19.10 1.07 -3.04
N ALA A 280 19.45 0.71 -1.81
CA ALA A 280 20.53 1.35 -1.07
C ALA A 280 21.94 0.93 -1.53
N ALA A 281 22.07 -0.18 -2.28
CA ALA A 281 23.37 -0.74 -2.64
C ALA A 281 24.11 0.05 -3.72
N GLU A 282 23.40 0.63 -4.70
CA GLU A 282 23.96 1.48 -5.76
C GLU A 282 22.85 2.39 -6.30
N ARG A 283 23.03 3.72 -6.39
CA ARG A 283 21.92 4.65 -6.67
C ARG A 283 21.87 5.19 -8.10
N THR A 284 22.94 5.02 -8.86
CA THR A 284 23.21 5.79 -10.08
C THR A 284 23.18 4.95 -11.36
N HIS A 285 22.71 3.70 -11.30
CA HIS A 285 22.76 2.78 -12.44
C HIS A 285 21.40 2.59 -13.11
N ARG A 286 21.37 2.62 -14.45
CA ARG A 286 20.23 2.25 -15.34
C ARG A 286 19.59 0.89 -15.02
N TYR A 287 20.28 0.07 -14.23
CA TYR A 287 19.80 -1.23 -13.77
C TYR A 287 18.59 -1.15 -12.84
N HIS A 288 18.51 -0.14 -11.97
CA HIS A 288 17.36 0.02 -11.08
C HIS A 288 16.10 0.46 -11.82
N GLU A 289 16.24 1.27 -12.88
CA GLU A 289 15.13 1.61 -13.77
C GLU A 289 14.56 0.36 -14.44
N ALA A 290 15.42 -0.50 -14.99
CA ALA A 290 14.99 -1.75 -15.64
C ALA A 290 14.31 -2.72 -14.66
N MET A 291 14.86 -2.87 -13.45
CA MET A 291 14.24 -3.68 -12.38
C MET A 291 12.89 -3.12 -11.97
N HIS A 292 12.80 -1.81 -11.74
CA HIS A 292 11.56 -1.15 -11.36
C HIS A 292 10.52 -1.27 -12.46
N GLU A 293 10.88 -1.09 -13.73
CA GLU A 293 9.97 -1.18 -14.86
C GLU A 293 9.35 -2.59 -15.00
N VAL A 294 10.12 -3.65 -14.78
CA VAL A 294 9.56 -5.02 -14.80
C VAL A 294 8.59 -5.25 -13.63
N VAL A 295 8.94 -4.78 -12.44
CA VAL A 295 8.07 -4.89 -11.26
C VAL A 295 6.80 -4.08 -11.46
N GLU A 296 6.90 -2.85 -11.96
CA GLU A 296 5.77 -1.96 -12.26
C GLU A 296 4.83 -2.58 -13.32
N ARG A 297 5.39 -3.16 -14.39
CA ARG A 297 4.60 -3.86 -15.41
C ARG A 297 3.86 -5.06 -14.83
N LEU A 298 4.53 -5.83 -13.97
CA LEU A 298 3.92 -6.98 -13.30
C LEU A 298 2.85 -6.56 -12.30
N GLU A 299 3.12 -5.52 -11.52
CA GLU A 299 2.17 -4.90 -10.59
C GLU A 299 0.92 -4.50 -11.36
N ARG A 300 1.06 -3.67 -12.41
CA ARG A 300 -0.05 -3.19 -13.23
C ARG A 300 -0.89 -4.33 -13.82
N LEU A 301 -0.26 -5.42 -14.25
CA LEU A 301 -0.97 -6.60 -14.75
C LEU A 301 -1.81 -7.26 -13.65
N LEU A 302 -1.23 -7.48 -12.47
CA LEU A 302 -1.89 -8.11 -11.34
C LEU A 302 -3.04 -7.24 -10.81
N THR A 303 -2.80 -5.94 -10.64
CA THR A 303 -3.81 -4.94 -10.27
C THR A 303 -5.00 -4.96 -11.19
N LEU A 304 -4.73 -4.96 -12.50
CA LEU A 304 -5.76 -5.01 -13.51
C LEU A 304 -6.62 -6.25 -13.33
N PHE A 305 -5.98 -7.42 -13.26
CA PHE A 305 -6.67 -8.70 -13.09
C PHE A 305 -7.55 -8.68 -11.84
N VAL A 306 -6.98 -8.26 -10.72
CA VAL A 306 -7.63 -8.24 -9.42
C VAL A 306 -8.82 -7.27 -9.38
N LEU A 307 -8.66 -6.04 -9.87
CA LEU A 307 -9.74 -5.05 -9.89
C LEU A 307 -10.86 -5.43 -10.85
N LEU A 308 -10.53 -6.11 -11.94
CA LEU A 308 -11.51 -6.66 -12.86
C LEU A 308 -12.34 -7.74 -12.17
N VAL A 309 -11.69 -8.68 -11.48
CA VAL A 309 -12.36 -9.74 -10.72
C VAL A 309 -13.22 -9.13 -9.61
N LEU A 310 -12.71 -8.13 -8.89
CA LEU A 310 -13.45 -7.40 -7.87
C LEU A 310 -14.71 -6.74 -8.46
N GLY A 311 -14.58 -6.11 -9.63
CA GLY A 311 -15.71 -5.52 -10.36
C GLY A 311 -16.76 -6.56 -10.73
N ILE A 312 -16.36 -7.72 -11.23
CA ILE A 312 -17.29 -8.81 -11.56
C ILE A 312 -18.02 -9.31 -10.30
N ALA A 313 -17.27 -9.53 -9.21
CA ALA A 313 -17.79 -10.04 -7.94
C ALA A 313 -18.89 -9.13 -7.36
N LEU A 314 -18.76 -7.80 -7.48
CA LEU A 314 -19.76 -6.83 -7.02
C LEU A 314 -21.17 -7.08 -7.57
N THR A 315 -21.25 -7.55 -8.82
CA THR A 315 -22.53 -7.76 -9.52
C THR A 315 -23.05 -9.19 -9.43
N ARG A 316 -22.29 -10.06 -8.77
CA ARG A 316 -22.55 -11.50 -8.65
C ARG A 316 -22.99 -11.93 -7.24
N GLY A 317 -23.55 -10.99 -6.47
CA GLY A 317 -24.09 -11.30 -5.14
C GLY A 317 -23.09 -11.14 -4.00
N GLN A 318 -21.85 -10.68 -4.25
CA GLN A 318 -20.86 -10.46 -3.18
C GLN A 318 -21.27 -9.36 -2.18
N LEU A 319 -22.32 -8.60 -2.47
CA LEU A 319 -22.90 -7.60 -1.57
C LEU A 319 -24.19 -8.09 -0.89
N GLU A 320 -24.61 -9.35 -1.08
CA GLU A 320 -25.85 -9.88 -0.47
C GLU A 320 -25.77 -9.93 1.06
N GLY A 321 -24.60 -10.21 1.62
CA GLY A 321 -24.35 -10.15 3.06
C GLY A 321 -24.17 -8.73 3.60
N LEU A 322 -24.21 -7.69 2.77
CA LEU A 322 -23.99 -6.30 3.20
C LEU A 322 -25.27 -5.70 3.78
N ASP A 323 -25.22 -5.29 5.05
CA ASP A 323 -26.29 -4.55 5.70
C ASP A 323 -25.92 -3.07 5.90
N LEU A 324 -26.85 -2.31 6.49
CA LEU A 324 -26.64 -0.89 6.77
C LEU A 324 -25.48 -0.65 7.74
N ALA A 325 -25.22 -1.59 8.66
CA ALA A 325 -24.11 -1.48 9.60
C ALA A 325 -22.76 -1.58 8.87
N GLY A 326 -22.61 -2.54 7.96
CA GLY A 326 -21.42 -2.69 7.11
C GLY A 326 -21.17 -1.45 6.26
N VAL A 327 -22.21 -0.91 5.62
CA VAL A 327 -22.13 0.36 4.85
C VAL A 327 -21.69 1.51 5.75
N ALA A 328 -22.29 1.64 6.94
CA ALA A 328 -21.98 2.73 7.84
C ALA A 328 -20.56 2.63 8.40
N ILE A 329 -20.06 1.43 8.69
CA ILE A 329 -18.67 1.20 9.09
C ILE A 329 -17.71 1.59 7.96
N ALA A 330 -17.99 1.20 6.72
CA ALA A 330 -17.18 1.55 5.56
C ALA A 330 -17.10 3.06 5.34
N VAL A 331 -18.24 3.75 5.39
CA VAL A 331 -18.34 5.21 5.26
C VAL A 331 -17.63 5.90 6.44
N ALA A 332 -17.87 5.45 7.67
CA ALA A 332 -17.20 5.97 8.85
C ALA A 332 -15.69 5.78 8.74
N LEU A 333 -15.22 4.63 8.25
CA LEU A 333 -13.80 4.38 8.08
C LEU A 333 -13.16 5.39 7.12
N VAL A 334 -13.74 5.57 5.93
CA VAL A 334 -13.19 6.43 4.87
C VAL A 334 -13.24 7.91 5.25
N PHE A 335 -14.36 8.39 5.81
CA PHE A 335 -14.56 9.83 6.02
C PHE A 335 -14.28 10.31 7.43
N VAL A 336 -14.24 9.42 8.43
CA VAL A 336 -14.15 9.80 9.85
C VAL A 336 -12.96 9.14 10.51
N VAL A 337 -12.96 7.81 10.65
CA VAL A 337 -11.93 7.09 11.43
C VAL A 337 -10.55 7.34 10.84
N ARG A 338 -10.34 7.10 9.54
CA ARG A 338 -9.03 7.27 8.90
C ARG A 338 -8.55 8.73 8.94
N PRO A 339 -9.33 9.74 8.49
CA PRO A 339 -8.90 11.13 8.59
C PRO A 339 -8.60 11.59 10.02
N LEU A 340 -9.41 11.18 11.00
CA LEU A 340 -9.21 11.58 12.39
C LEU A 340 -7.99 10.93 13.04
N THR A 341 -7.80 9.62 12.90
CA THR A 341 -6.68 8.93 13.54
C THR A 341 -5.36 9.34 12.92
N ALA A 342 -5.30 9.46 11.59
CA ALA A 342 -4.12 9.92 10.88
C ALA A 342 -3.80 11.38 11.19
N TYR A 343 -4.80 12.27 11.19
CA TYR A 343 -4.58 13.67 11.51
C TYR A 343 -4.14 13.87 12.96
N ALA A 344 -4.74 13.14 13.91
CA ALA A 344 -4.32 13.17 15.30
C ALA A 344 -2.86 12.71 15.46
N ALA A 345 -2.48 11.60 14.81
CA ALA A 345 -1.11 11.09 14.86
C ALA A 345 -0.09 12.08 14.27
N LEU A 346 -0.42 12.74 13.15
CA LEU A 346 0.45 13.72 12.51
C LEU A 346 0.46 15.09 13.23
N ALA A 347 -0.63 15.46 13.91
CA ALA A 347 -0.78 16.75 14.59
C ALA A 347 -0.07 16.79 15.96
N VAL A 348 0.19 15.65 16.60
CA VAL A 348 0.90 15.60 17.89
C VAL A 348 2.37 15.94 17.68
N ARG A 349 2.82 17.12 18.13
CA ARG A 349 4.22 17.61 17.97
C ARG A 349 4.68 17.61 16.50
N PRO A 350 4.07 18.44 15.64
CA PRO A 350 4.41 18.45 14.22
C PRO A 350 5.84 18.96 14.03
N ARG A 351 6.53 18.38 13.06
CA ARG A 351 7.83 18.90 12.61
C ARG A 351 7.64 20.25 11.90
N PRO A 352 8.63 21.15 11.94
CA PRO A 352 8.63 22.32 11.06
C PRO A 352 8.58 21.87 9.61
N ALA A 353 7.70 22.46 8.80
CA ALA A 353 7.56 22.14 7.38
C ALA A 353 8.80 22.52 6.54
N THR A 354 9.77 23.23 7.14
CA THR A 354 11.07 23.56 6.54
C THR A 354 12.10 22.45 6.73
N GLU A 355 11.80 21.42 7.51
CA GLU A 355 12.68 20.28 7.71
C GLU A 355 12.14 19.05 6.98
N VAL A 356 13.06 18.20 6.51
CA VAL A 356 12.76 16.88 5.93
C VAL A 356 11.84 16.07 6.87
N GLY A 357 10.73 15.59 6.33
CA GLY A 357 9.67 14.89 7.06
C GLY A 357 8.70 15.81 7.82
N GLY A 358 8.70 17.11 7.55
CA GLY A 358 7.76 18.08 8.10
C GLY A 358 6.60 18.36 7.15
N LEU A 359 5.37 18.16 7.61
CA LEU A 359 4.16 18.39 6.81
C LEU A 359 3.44 19.68 7.23
N THR A 360 3.07 20.51 6.26
CA THR A 360 2.17 21.66 6.46
C THR A 360 0.77 21.18 6.88
N ARG A 361 -0.09 22.10 7.37
CA ARG A 361 -1.45 21.72 7.78
C ARG A 361 -2.27 21.11 6.63
N ARG A 362 -2.12 21.63 5.41
CA ARG A 362 -2.83 21.14 4.22
C ARG A 362 -2.30 19.77 3.80
N GLU A 363 -0.99 19.60 3.80
CA GLU A 363 -0.33 18.31 3.53
C GLU A 363 -0.71 17.25 4.56
N ARG A 364 -0.81 17.60 5.86
CA ARG A 364 -1.30 16.67 6.88
C ARG A 364 -2.73 16.23 6.63
N LEU A 365 -3.62 17.15 6.28
CA LEU A 365 -5.01 16.83 5.93
C LEU A 365 -5.06 15.91 4.71
N ALA A 366 -4.27 16.20 3.68
CA ALA A 366 -4.17 15.36 2.49
C ALA A 366 -3.64 13.95 2.84
N ALA A 367 -2.52 13.85 3.53
CA ALA A 367 -1.94 12.57 3.97
C ALA A 367 -2.89 11.76 4.88
N SER A 368 -3.74 12.46 5.65
CA SER A 368 -4.72 11.80 6.52
C SER A 368 -5.95 11.32 5.76
N PHE A 369 -6.34 12.01 4.70
CA PHE A 369 -7.48 11.64 3.86
C PHE A 369 -7.13 10.54 2.86
N PHE A 370 -5.99 10.64 2.17
CA PHE A 370 -5.59 9.74 1.08
C PHE A 370 -5.01 8.39 1.55
N GLY A 371 -5.74 7.69 2.42
CA GLY A 371 -5.46 6.29 2.79
C GLY A 371 -6.33 5.32 2.01
N VAL A 372 -5.99 5.09 0.73
CA VAL A 372 -6.80 4.24 -0.18
C VAL A 372 -6.85 2.82 0.34
N ARG A 373 -8.04 2.22 0.44
CA ARG A 373 -8.21 0.82 0.89
C ARG A 373 -8.03 -0.13 -0.26
N GLY A 374 -7.31 -1.20 0.02
CA GLY A 374 -6.69 -2.03 -0.99
C GLY A 374 -7.25 -3.40 -1.17
N VAL A 375 -6.76 -4.03 -2.22
CA VAL A 375 -7.04 -5.44 -2.46
C VAL A 375 -6.30 -6.32 -1.44
N GLY A 376 -5.22 -5.83 -0.83
CA GLY A 376 -4.60 -6.49 0.33
C GLY A 376 -5.60 -6.81 1.45
N SER A 377 -6.67 -6.00 1.61
CA SER A 377 -7.75 -6.29 2.57
C SER A 377 -8.45 -7.64 2.32
N LEU A 378 -8.56 -8.06 1.06
CA LEU A 378 -9.15 -9.36 0.70
C LEU A 378 -8.22 -10.51 1.05
N TYR A 379 -6.92 -10.32 0.86
CA TYR A 379 -5.90 -11.29 1.25
C TYR A 379 -5.95 -11.56 2.76
N TYR A 380 -5.91 -10.51 3.59
CA TYR A 380 -5.94 -10.67 5.05
C TYR A 380 -7.17 -11.41 5.55
N LEU A 381 -8.33 -11.10 4.95
CA LEU A 381 -9.58 -11.74 5.31
C LEU A 381 -9.60 -13.21 4.86
N ALA A 382 -9.17 -13.50 3.63
CA ALA A 382 -9.09 -14.86 3.11
C ALA A 382 -8.12 -15.73 3.91
N TYR A 383 -6.96 -15.17 4.27
CA TYR A 383 -5.96 -15.82 5.12
C TYR A 383 -6.54 -16.16 6.51
N ALA A 384 -7.13 -15.19 7.20
CA ALA A 384 -7.67 -15.42 8.55
C ALA A 384 -8.82 -16.43 8.58
N VAL A 385 -9.74 -16.36 7.62
CA VAL A 385 -10.84 -17.33 7.44
C VAL A 385 -10.32 -18.71 6.99
N GLY A 386 -9.09 -18.76 6.45
CA GLY A 386 -8.37 -20.00 6.17
C GLY A 386 -7.83 -20.69 7.40
N GLU A 387 -7.41 -19.91 8.40
CA GLU A 387 -6.83 -20.40 9.66
C GLU A 387 -7.88 -20.77 10.69
N GLU A 388 -8.96 -20.00 10.83
CA GLU A 388 -10.02 -20.20 11.83
C GLU A 388 -11.42 -19.95 11.26
N ASP A 389 -12.42 -20.59 11.88
CA ASP A 389 -13.83 -20.45 11.47
C ASP A 389 -14.45 -19.17 12.07
N PHE A 390 -14.77 -18.21 11.20
CA PHE A 390 -15.51 -17.00 11.56
C PHE A 390 -16.97 -17.12 11.11
N ALA A 391 -17.91 -17.07 12.05
CA ALA A 391 -19.34 -17.16 11.74
C ALA A 391 -19.82 -16.00 10.84
N GLU A 392 -19.19 -14.84 10.97
CA GLU A 392 -19.51 -13.62 10.23
C GLU A 392 -18.72 -13.46 8.93
N ALA A 393 -18.03 -14.51 8.44
CA ALA A 393 -17.14 -14.43 7.28
C ALA A 393 -17.81 -13.80 6.04
N GLU A 394 -19.02 -14.22 5.69
CA GLU A 394 -19.76 -13.69 4.53
C GLU A 394 -20.03 -12.17 4.65
N TRP A 395 -20.42 -11.73 5.85
CA TRP A 395 -20.65 -10.31 6.14
C TRP A 395 -19.35 -9.51 6.12
N LEU A 396 -18.24 -10.08 6.63
CA LEU A 396 -16.92 -9.48 6.57
C LEU A 396 -16.45 -9.29 5.11
N PHE A 397 -16.60 -10.32 4.26
CA PHE A 397 -16.22 -10.22 2.85
C PHE A 397 -17.03 -9.15 2.13
N SER A 398 -18.34 -9.12 2.35
CA SER A 398 -19.24 -8.12 1.75
C SER A 398 -18.86 -6.70 2.18
N THR A 399 -18.59 -6.51 3.48
CA THR A 399 -18.19 -5.20 4.04
C THR A 399 -16.82 -4.76 3.55
N VAL A 400 -15.84 -5.67 3.46
CA VAL A 400 -14.50 -5.36 2.95
C VAL A 400 -14.54 -5.00 1.46
N VAL A 401 -15.20 -5.81 0.63
CA VAL A 401 -15.37 -5.54 -0.80
C VAL A 401 -16.04 -4.17 -1.02
N PHE A 402 -17.13 -3.91 -0.30
CA PHE A 402 -17.80 -2.61 -0.37
C PHE A 402 -16.89 -1.45 0.03
N THR A 403 -16.10 -1.62 1.10
CA THR A 403 -15.17 -0.60 1.59
C THR A 403 -14.06 -0.30 0.57
N VAL A 404 -13.49 -1.33 -0.05
CA VAL A 404 -12.46 -1.17 -1.09
C VAL A 404 -13.03 -0.41 -2.28
N VAL A 405 -14.23 -0.79 -2.74
CA VAL A 405 -14.89 -0.11 -3.87
C VAL A 405 -15.26 1.32 -3.55
N LEU A 406 -15.83 1.58 -2.36
CA LEU A 406 -16.10 2.93 -1.87
C LEU A 406 -14.81 3.77 -1.85
N SER A 407 -13.70 3.20 -1.36
CA SER A 407 -12.41 3.87 -1.32
C SER A 407 -11.88 4.18 -2.72
N VAL A 408 -11.97 3.23 -3.66
CA VAL A 408 -11.58 3.42 -5.07
C VAL A 408 -12.38 4.54 -5.72
N VAL A 409 -13.69 4.59 -5.49
CA VAL A 409 -14.56 5.64 -6.04
C VAL A 409 -14.24 7.00 -5.45
N VAL A 410 -14.17 7.10 -4.11
CA VAL A 410 -13.94 8.37 -3.41
C VAL A 410 -12.58 8.94 -3.76
N HIS A 411 -11.52 8.14 -3.65
CA HIS A 411 -10.16 8.61 -3.90
C HIS A 411 -9.85 8.73 -5.40
N GLY A 412 -10.42 7.86 -6.23
CA GLY A 412 -10.23 7.92 -7.68
C GLY A 412 -10.77 9.19 -8.34
N VAL A 413 -11.76 9.85 -7.72
CA VAL A 413 -12.29 11.15 -8.18
C VAL A 413 -11.59 12.33 -7.50
N THR A 414 -11.11 12.16 -6.26
CA THR A 414 -10.59 13.28 -5.43
C THR A 414 -9.08 13.43 -5.44
N ALA A 415 -8.30 12.38 -5.73
CA ALA A 415 -6.84 12.36 -5.64
C ALA A 415 -6.17 13.36 -6.60
N THR A 416 -6.41 13.21 -7.90
CA THR A 416 -5.80 14.07 -8.93
C THR A 416 -6.07 15.57 -8.71
N PRO A 417 -7.31 16.04 -8.48
CA PRO A 417 -7.56 17.46 -8.26
C PRO A 417 -6.95 17.98 -6.95
N ALA A 418 -6.95 17.17 -5.89
CA ALA A 418 -6.37 17.58 -4.61
C ALA A 418 -4.85 17.72 -4.67
N MET A 419 -4.15 16.77 -5.29
CA MET A 419 -2.68 16.83 -5.45
C MET A 419 -2.28 18.02 -6.30
N ARG A 420 -2.95 18.27 -7.44
CA ARG A 420 -2.72 19.47 -8.27
C ARG A 420 -2.92 20.77 -7.49
N HIS A 421 -3.92 20.80 -6.60
CA HIS A 421 -4.15 21.98 -5.77
C HIS A 421 -3.02 22.20 -4.76
N LEU A 422 -2.51 21.13 -4.13
CA LEU A 422 -1.38 21.18 -3.21
C LEU A 422 -0.10 21.66 -3.92
N GLU A 423 0.24 21.02 -5.06
CA GLU A 423 1.39 21.38 -5.91
C GLU A 423 1.34 22.87 -6.29
N SER A 424 0.21 23.34 -6.84
CA SER A 424 0.04 24.76 -7.21
C SER A 424 0.16 25.72 -6.04
N SER A 425 -0.20 25.29 -4.83
CA SER A 425 -0.12 26.12 -3.63
C SER A 425 1.30 26.19 -3.07
N SER A 426 2.05 25.09 -3.18
CA SER A 426 3.46 25.01 -2.81
C SER A 426 4.33 25.83 -3.77
N GLU A 427 4.10 25.73 -5.08
CA GLU A 427 4.80 26.54 -6.08
C GLU A 427 4.59 28.04 -5.88
N ARG A 428 3.36 28.47 -5.57
CA ARG A 428 3.06 29.88 -5.24
C ARG A 428 3.80 30.33 -3.99
N ALA A 429 3.80 29.50 -2.95
CA ALA A 429 4.49 29.81 -1.70
C ALA A 429 6.02 29.81 -1.83
N ALA A 430 6.58 29.07 -2.80
CA ALA A 430 8.01 29.14 -3.14
C ALA A 430 8.33 30.46 -3.86
N ARG A 431 7.57 30.81 -4.90
CA ARG A 431 7.73 32.08 -5.63
C ARG A 431 7.66 33.30 -4.71
N GLU A 432 6.68 33.34 -3.80
CA GLU A 432 6.54 34.44 -2.83
C GLU A 432 7.73 34.53 -1.84
N ARG A 433 8.45 33.44 -1.57
CA ARG A 433 9.66 33.48 -0.73
C ARG A 433 10.86 33.99 -1.49
N ASP A 434 11.02 33.55 -2.73
CA ASP A 434 12.11 33.99 -3.61
C ASP A 434 12.00 35.49 -3.87
N GLU A 435 10.79 36.00 -4.14
CA GLU A 435 10.52 37.44 -4.28
C GLU A 435 10.87 38.21 -2.99
N ARG A 436 10.52 37.69 -1.81
CA ARG A 436 10.87 38.33 -0.52
C ARG A 436 12.36 38.29 -0.20
N ALA A 437 13.07 37.24 -0.64
CA ALA A 437 14.51 37.12 -0.46
C ALA A 437 15.23 38.16 -1.34
N GLN A 438 14.82 38.27 -2.61
CA GLN A 438 15.33 39.28 -3.54
C GLN A 438 15.06 40.70 -3.04
N ASP A 439 13.82 41.00 -2.58
CA ASP A 439 13.48 42.29 -2.00
C ASP A 439 14.33 42.65 -0.76
N ARG A 440 14.76 41.63 -0.01
CA ARG A 440 15.58 41.82 1.19
C ARG A 440 17.05 42.08 0.81
N GLU A 441 17.58 41.35 -0.15
CA GLU A 441 18.92 41.58 -0.71
C GLU A 441 19.01 42.98 -1.33
N GLU A 442 18.01 43.40 -2.12
CA GLU A 442 17.96 44.74 -2.70
C GLU A 442 17.88 45.87 -1.66
N ARG A 443 17.26 45.62 -0.49
CA ARG A 443 17.21 46.59 0.61
C ARG A 443 18.53 46.66 1.36
N GLU A 444 19.18 45.53 1.59
CA GLU A 444 20.49 45.46 2.25
C GLU A 444 21.59 46.09 1.37
N GLU A 445 21.50 46.01 0.03
CA GLU A 445 22.41 46.72 -0.88
C GLU A 445 22.17 48.25 -0.96
N ARG A 446 20.97 48.72 -0.62
CA ARG A 446 20.59 50.14 -0.67
C ARG A 446 20.82 50.91 0.63
N GLU A 447 21.15 50.23 1.73
CA GLU A 447 21.58 50.91 2.97
C GLU A 447 23.10 51.19 2.90
N PRO A 448 23.52 52.46 2.72
CA PRO A 448 24.94 52.79 2.79
C PRO A 448 25.43 52.50 4.21
N ALA A 449 26.53 51.77 4.34
CA ALA A 449 27.25 51.55 5.60
C ALA A 449 27.57 52.92 6.23
N GLY A 450 26.75 53.33 7.19
CA GLY A 450 26.87 54.57 7.93
C GLY A 450 27.93 54.53 9.01
#